data_AF-A0A0C2S9C8-F1
#
_entry.id   AF-A0A0C2S9C8-F1
#
_cell.length_a   1.000
_cell.length_b   1.000
_cell.length_c   1.000
_cell.angle_alpha   90.00
_cell.angle_beta   90.00
_cell.angle_gamma   90.00
#
_symmetry.space_group_name_H-M   'P 1'
#
loop_
_entity.id
_entity.type
_entity.pdbx_description
1 polymer ?
#
loop_
_entity_poly.entity_id
_entity_poly.type
_entity_poly.pdbx_seq_one_letter_code
_entity_poly.pdbx_strand_id
1 'polypeptide(L)'
;MHLSCLNIPQHLLQIWRNTIKPKIPESGYDFTPLTSESIWNDHGALVASATPYLPSSFNRTPRNPAQKLTSGYKAWEFMLYIWVLGPAVFRLVLPDDLWSHFCKLVCGIRIINQRQISSERLLHAHKMIVEWEMEFELNYYQRKSELLHLIRPSTHAILHAARETHRCGPLNLVAQWALENTVGNLGREIHQHSNPFSNLSQRGLLRAQMNALYSILPTLSPAKNISEKDEPLGDDYILLHAKEKARQLPQVEETFVRQYLTTCGCPLSAGTSFTLLKWARVQLPNGQQARCAWKEKEEEKKKSYRNSRNIKVCAIICFAIFYANLVVV
;
A
#
# COMPACT_ATOMS: atom_id res chain seq x y z
N MET A 1 -14.66 1.23 -6.85
CA MET A 1 -13.73 2.32 -6.45
C MET A 1 -14.27 3.13 -5.27
N HIS A 2 -15.12 4.15 -5.48
CA HIS A 2 -15.67 4.98 -4.39
C HIS A 2 -16.41 4.19 -3.32
N LEU A 3 -17.17 3.17 -3.72
CA LEU A 3 -17.98 2.35 -2.82
C LEU A 3 -17.19 1.77 -1.63
N SER A 4 -16.16 0.98 -1.91
CA SER A 4 -15.32 0.32 -0.90
C SER A 4 -14.23 1.21 -0.32
N CYS A 5 -13.80 2.25 -1.04
CA CYS A 5 -12.67 3.08 -0.62
C CYS A 5 -13.08 4.36 0.13
N LEU A 6 -14.32 4.82 -0.04
CA LEU A 6 -14.81 6.07 0.52
C LEU A 6 -16.18 5.90 1.16
N ASN A 7 -17.20 5.49 0.40
CA ASN A 7 -18.59 5.54 0.85
C ASN A 7 -18.84 4.65 2.07
N ILE A 8 -18.51 3.37 1.99
CA ILE A 8 -18.68 2.42 3.10
C ILE A 8 -17.78 2.78 4.30
N PRO A 9 -16.46 2.99 4.14
CA PRO A 9 -15.59 3.46 5.23
C PRO A 9 -16.12 4.68 5.97
N GLN A 10 -16.53 5.72 5.23
CA GLN A 10 -17.04 6.95 5.81
C GLN A 10 -18.38 6.72 6.50
N HIS A 11 -19.25 5.91 5.91
CA HIS A 11 -20.55 5.60 6.50
C HIS A 11 -20.42 4.89 7.84
N LEU A 12 -19.59 3.85 7.92
CA LEU A 12 -19.33 3.13 9.18
C LEU A 12 -18.74 4.05 10.25
N LEU A 13 -17.74 4.86 9.91
CA LEU A 13 -17.15 5.82 10.84
C LEU A 13 -18.15 6.91 11.26
N GLN A 14 -19.03 7.35 10.37
CA GLN A 14 -20.07 8.33 10.69
C GLN A 14 -21.06 7.76 11.70
N ILE A 15 -21.41 6.48 11.59
CA ILE A 15 -22.24 5.76 12.56
C ILE A 15 -21.51 5.60 13.89
N TRP A 16 -20.32 5.01 13.88
CA TRP A 16 -19.57 4.71 15.11
C TRP A 16 -19.20 5.96 15.91
N ARG A 17 -19.08 7.12 15.25
CA ARG A 17 -18.85 8.43 15.88
C ARG A 17 -20.13 9.24 16.15
N ASN A 18 -21.30 8.74 15.76
CA ASN A 18 -22.56 9.48 15.76
C ASN A 18 -22.47 10.88 15.10
N THR A 19 -21.78 10.95 13.95
CA THR A 19 -21.64 12.17 13.14
C THR A 19 -22.49 12.14 11.88
N ILE A 20 -23.27 11.07 11.69
CA ILE A 20 -24.28 10.97 10.64
C ILE A 20 -25.40 12.00 10.85
N LYS A 21 -26.09 12.38 9.77
CA LYS A 21 -27.21 13.31 9.78
C LYS A 21 -28.47 12.62 9.23
N PRO A 22 -29.62 12.67 9.92
CA PRO A 22 -29.80 13.16 11.30
C PRO A 22 -28.93 12.38 12.30
N LYS A 23 -28.64 12.98 13.47
CA LYS A 23 -27.89 12.26 14.52
C LYS A 23 -28.72 11.10 15.04
N ILE A 24 -28.04 10.04 15.43
CA ILE A 24 -28.65 8.90 16.10
C ILE A 24 -29.06 9.40 17.51
N PRO A 25 -30.31 9.13 17.96
CA PRO A 25 -30.76 9.54 19.28
C PRO A 25 -29.80 9.10 20.38
N GLU A 26 -29.70 9.88 21.48
CA GLU A 26 -28.79 9.61 22.61
C GLU A 26 -29.16 8.35 23.43
N SER A 27 -30.01 7.49 22.89
CA SER A 27 -30.46 6.24 23.48
C SER A 27 -29.40 5.14 23.35
N GLY A 28 -28.34 5.20 24.17
CA GLY A 28 -27.48 4.07 24.56
C GLY A 28 -27.12 3.02 23.50
N TYR A 29 -26.99 3.40 22.22
CA TYR A 29 -26.75 2.43 21.15
C TYR A 29 -25.28 2.01 21.18
N ASP A 30 -25.04 0.73 21.42
CA ASP A 30 -23.69 0.15 21.52
C ASP A 30 -22.87 0.26 20.22
N PHE A 31 -23.52 0.56 19.11
CA PHE A 31 -22.88 0.81 17.81
C PHE A 31 -22.37 2.26 17.61
N THR A 32 -22.30 3.07 18.68
CA THR A 32 -21.70 4.43 18.64
C THR A 32 -20.46 4.60 19.55
N PRO A 33 -19.50 3.64 19.59
CA PRO A 33 -18.47 3.61 20.62
C PRO A 33 -17.40 4.70 20.50
N LEU A 34 -17.32 5.38 19.35
CA LEU A 34 -16.34 6.43 19.07
C LEU A 34 -16.94 7.85 19.19
N THR A 35 -18.07 7.99 19.88
CA THR A 35 -18.72 9.30 20.10
C THR A 35 -17.90 10.20 21.03
N SER A 36 -17.21 9.61 22.02
CA SER A 36 -16.32 10.37 22.91
C SER A 36 -15.08 10.86 22.16
N GLU A 37 -14.82 12.17 22.21
CA GLU A 37 -13.63 12.77 21.59
C GLU A 37 -12.32 12.24 22.18
N SER A 38 -12.28 11.85 23.46
CA SER A 38 -11.09 11.21 24.04
C SER A 38 -10.82 9.87 23.36
N ILE A 39 -11.81 8.98 23.33
CA ILE A 39 -11.70 7.65 22.71
C ILE A 39 -11.33 7.79 21.23
N TRP A 40 -11.94 8.75 20.53
CA TRP A 40 -11.66 8.98 19.12
C TRP A 40 -10.23 9.49 18.87
N ASN A 41 -9.72 10.38 19.71
CA ASN A 41 -8.34 10.86 19.61
C ASN A 41 -7.33 9.75 19.92
N ASP A 42 -7.59 8.93 20.93
CA ASP A 42 -6.74 7.77 21.28
C ASP A 42 -6.72 6.74 20.16
N HIS A 43 -7.90 6.39 19.61
CA HIS A 43 -8.02 5.51 18.46
C HIS A 43 -7.28 6.08 17.24
N GLY A 44 -7.41 7.39 17.00
CA GLY A 44 -6.71 8.06 15.92
C GLY A 44 -5.19 8.03 16.06
N ALA A 45 -4.68 8.18 17.29
CA ALA A 45 -3.26 8.06 17.60
C ALA A 45 -2.75 6.62 17.40
N LEU A 46 -3.53 5.62 17.80
CA LEU A 46 -3.25 4.21 17.58
C LEU A 46 -3.14 3.87 16.08
N VAL A 47 -4.07 4.36 15.25
CA VAL A 47 -3.99 4.15 13.79
C VAL A 47 -2.71 4.76 13.21
N ALA A 48 -2.33 5.95 13.66
CA ALA A 48 -1.11 6.61 13.19
C ALA A 48 0.18 5.92 13.64
N SER A 49 0.18 5.30 14.83
CA SER A 49 1.34 4.59 15.37
C SER A 49 1.69 3.32 14.60
N ALA A 50 0.80 2.82 13.74
CA ALA A 50 1.06 1.72 12.83
C ALA A 50 2.02 2.08 11.67
N THR A 51 2.30 3.36 11.44
CA THR A 51 3.12 3.86 10.31
C THR A 51 4.47 3.14 10.17
N PRO A 52 5.27 2.92 11.22
CA PRO A 52 6.56 2.24 11.12
C PRO A 52 6.47 0.81 10.62
N TYR A 53 5.33 0.15 10.80
CA TYR A 53 5.14 -1.27 10.51
C TYR A 53 4.50 -1.52 9.13
N LEU A 54 4.15 -0.45 8.42
CA LEU A 54 3.58 -0.54 7.08
C LEU A 54 4.71 -0.46 6.03
N PRO A 55 4.83 -1.46 5.14
CA PRO A 55 5.85 -1.46 4.09
C PRO A 55 5.82 -0.20 3.22
N SER A 56 6.98 0.22 2.73
CA SER A 56 7.13 1.35 1.81
C SER A 56 6.38 1.15 0.48
N SER A 57 6.12 -0.10 0.07
CA SER A 57 5.30 -0.42 -1.11
C SER A 57 3.86 0.09 -1.00
N PHE A 58 3.36 0.31 0.22
CA PHE A 58 2.13 1.06 0.41
C PHE A 58 2.45 2.55 0.31
N ASN A 59 2.19 3.16 -0.84
CA ASN A 59 2.59 4.54 -1.15
C ASN A 59 2.36 5.53 0.02
N ARG A 60 1.13 5.60 0.56
CA ARG A 60 0.79 6.42 1.72
C ARG A 60 0.34 5.57 2.90
N THR A 61 0.73 5.95 4.11
CA THR A 61 0.24 5.37 5.36
C THR A 61 -0.98 6.13 5.85
N PRO A 62 -1.91 5.46 6.56
CA PRO A 62 -3.07 6.12 7.14
C PRO A 62 -2.59 7.11 8.20
N ARG A 63 -2.90 8.40 8.00
CA ARG A 63 -2.69 9.43 9.02
C ARG A 63 -3.69 9.25 10.16
N ASN A 64 -3.48 9.95 11.27
CA ASN A 64 -4.43 10.01 12.38
C ASN A 64 -5.82 10.43 11.84
N PRO A 65 -6.82 9.53 11.82
CA PRO A 65 -8.13 9.86 11.30
C PRO A 65 -8.82 10.94 12.12
N ALA A 66 -8.60 11.03 13.43
CA ALA A 66 -9.20 12.08 14.26
C ALA A 66 -8.81 13.49 13.84
N GLN A 67 -7.59 13.66 13.34
CA GLN A 67 -7.08 14.95 12.88
C GLN A 67 -7.34 15.23 11.40
N LYS A 68 -7.53 14.19 10.58
CA LYS A 68 -7.48 14.29 9.11
C LYS A 68 -8.74 13.87 8.36
N LEU A 69 -9.72 13.24 9.03
CA LEU A 69 -10.93 12.76 8.37
C LEU A 69 -11.67 13.86 7.60
N THR A 70 -11.76 15.06 8.19
CA THR A 70 -12.45 16.22 7.62
C THR A 70 -11.57 17.10 6.73
N SER A 71 -10.25 16.88 6.70
CA SER A 71 -9.28 17.71 5.97
C SER A 71 -8.57 16.97 4.83
N GLY A 72 -9.28 16.08 4.16
CA GLY A 72 -8.82 15.41 2.93
C GLY A 72 -8.12 14.07 3.17
N TYR A 73 -8.72 13.21 4.01
CA TYR A 73 -8.35 11.80 4.13
C TYR A 73 -8.56 11.08 2.79
N LYS A 74 -7.51 10.44 2.28
CA LYS A 74 -7.52 9.89 0.92
C LYS A 74 -8.10 8.48 0.89
N ALA A 75 -8.66 8.09 -0.26
CA ALA A 75 -9.17 6.74 -0.51
C ALA A 75 -8.16 5.63 -0.13
N TRP A 76 -6.88 5.84 -0.45
CA TRP A 76 -5.81 4.92 -0.08
C TRP A 76 -5.64 4.77 1.44
N GLU A 77 -5.76 5.86 2.19
CA GLU A 77 -5.67 5.83 3.65
C GLU A 77 -6.86 5.10 4.26
N PHE A 78 -8.08 5.31 3.73
CA PHE A 78 -9.26 4.54 4.15
C PHE A 78 -9.08 3.05 3.91
N MET A 79 -8.54 2.65 2.76
CA MET A 79 -8.33 1.23 2.48
C MET A 79 -7.38 0.57 3.48
N LEU A 80 -6.25 1.23 3.78
CA LEU A 80 -5.30 0.71 4.77
C LEU A 80 -5.90 0.74 6.18
N TYR A 81 -6.54 1.84 6.55
CA TYR A 81 -7.14 1.99 7.87
C TYR A 81 -8.25 0.96 8.10
N ILE A 82 -9.29 0.94 7.27
CA ILE A 82 -10.47 0.11 7.50
C ILE A 82 -10.20 -1.35 7.11
N TRP A 83 -9.65 -1.60 5.93
CA TRP A 83 -9.56 -2.98 5.44
C TRP A 83 -8.31 -3.69 5.88
N VAL A 84 -7.20 -3.02 6.19
CA VAL A 84 -5.95 -3.67 6.62
C VAL A 84 -5.79 -3.65 8.14
N LEU A 85 -5.79 -2.45 8.74
CA LEU A 85 -5.61 -2.28 10.18
C LEU A 85 -6.90 -2.53 10.98
N GLY A 86 -8.06 -2.26 10.36
CA GLY A 86 -9.38 -2.24 10.98
C GLY A 86 -9.67 -3.43 11.89
N PRO A 87 -9.50 -4.69 11.44
CA PRO A 87 -9.75 -5.85 12.29
C PRO A 87 -9.01 -5.81 13.63
N ALA A 88 -7.78 -5.29 13.67
CA ALA A 88 -7.02 -5.18 14.90
C ALA A 88 -7.43 -3.95 15.72
N VAL A 89 -7.49 -2.77 15.10
CA VAL A 89 -7.74 -1.52 15.85
C VAL A 89 -9.19 -1.39 16.32
N PHE A 90 -10.16 -1.89 15.56
CA PHE A 90 -11.57 -1.84 15.96
C PHE A 90 -11.94 -2.91 16.97
N ARG A 91 -11.13 -3.97 17.14
CA ARG A 91 -11.35 -4.97 18.20
C ARG A 91 -11.35 -4.35 19.60
N LEU A 92 -10.63 -3.24 19.77
CA LEU A 92 -10.46 -2.54 21.04
C LEU A 92 -11.65 -1.64 21.41
N VAL A 93 -12.51 -1.30 20.45
CA VAL A 93 -13.57 -0.29 20.61
C VAL A 93 -14.95 -0.76 20.20
N LEU A 94 -15.07 -1.74 19.30
CA LEU A 94 -16.35 -2.31 18.91
C LEU A 94 -16.72 -3.48 19.86
N PRO A 95 -17.98 -3.58 20.28
CA PRO A 95 -18.55 -4.81 20.83
C PRO A 95 -18.27 -6.04 19.96
N ASP A 96 -18.19 -7.22 20.58
CA ASP A 96 -17.77 -8.47 19.93
C ASP A 96 -18.61 -8.85 18.71
N ASP A 97 -19.93 -8.68 18.82
CA ASP A 97 -20.90 -8.91 17.75
C ASP A 97 -20.72 -7.93 16.58
N LEU A 98 -20.56 -6.64 16.86
CA LEU A 98 -20.32 -5.61 15.84
C LEU A 98 -18.93 -5.73 15.19
N TRP A 99 -17.93 -6.17 15.95
CA TRP A 99 -16.61 -6.46 15.42
C TRP A 99 -16.61 -7.68 14.51
N SER A 100 -17.27 -8.77 14.92
CA SER A 100 -17.44 -9.97 14.10
C SER A 100 -18.18 -9.65 12.80
N HIS A 101 -19.27 -8.90 12.90
CA HIS A 101 -20.01 -8.33 11.77
C HIS A 101 -19.07 -7.55 10.83
N PHE A 102 -18.34 -6.56 11.35
CA PHE A 102 -17.37 -5.79 10.57
C PHE A 102 -16.32 -6.69 9.87
N CYS A 103 -15.83 -7.72 10.55
CA CYS A 103 -14.85 -8.66 10.00
C CYS A 103 -15.39 -9.48 8.82
N LYS A 104 -16.70 -9.78 8.76
CA LYS A 104 -17.32 -10.41 7.56
C LYS A 104 -17.18 -9.51 6.34
N LEU A 105 -17.48 -8.22 6.49
CA LEU A 105 -17.29 -7.24 5.42
C LEU A 105 -15.81 -7.14 5.03
N VAL A 106 -14.89 -7.04 6.00
CA VAL A 106 -13.45 -7.01 5.72
C VAL A 106 -13.02 -8.24 4.92
N CYS A 107 -13.50 -9.43 5.29
CA CYS A 107 -13.22 -10.67 4.57
C CYS A 107 -13.67 -10.57 3.10
N GLY A 108 -14.94 -10.20 2.88
CA GLY A 108 -15.49 -10.02 1.53
C GLY A 108 -14.71 -9.01 0.70
N ILE A 109 -14.47 -7.82 1.25
CA ILE A 109 -13.72 -6.73 0.60
C ILE A 109 -12.29 -7.17 0.26
N ARG A 110 -11.58 -7.82 1.19
CA ARG A 110 -10.20 -8.28 0.93
C ARG A 110 -10.13 -9.30 -0.18
N ILE A 111 -11.11 -10.21 -0.28
CA ILE A 111 -11.14 -11.22 -1.35
C ILE A 111 -11.42 -10.57 -2.71
N ILE A 112 -12.46 -9.74 -2.83
CA ILE A 112 -12.84 -9.15 -4.13
C ILE A 112 -11.78 -8.18 -4.69
N ASN A 113 -10.88 -7.67 -3.85
CA ASN A 113 -9.79 -6.78 -4.27
C ASN A 113 -8.51 -7.52 -4.66
N GLN A 114 -8.48 -8.85 -4.63
CA GLN A 114 -7.30 -9.59 -5.08
C GLN A 114 -7.20 -9.60 -6.60
N ARG A 115 -5.97 -9.62 -7.11
CA ARG A 115 -5.71 -9.66 -8.55
C ARG A 115 -6.11 -10.99 -9.19
N GLN A 116 -5.97 -12.07 -8.43
CA GLN A 116 -6.36 -13.43 -8.83
C GLN A 116 -7.30 -13.97 -7.76
N ILE A 117 -8.50 -14.37 -8.15
CA ILE A 117 -9.56 -14.81 -7.25
C ILE A 117 -10.13 -16.10 -7.83
N SER A 118 -10.16 -17.17 -7.04
CA SER A 118 -10.85 -18.40 -7.44
C SER A 118 -12.36 -18.26 -7.26
N SER A 119 -13.14 -19.01 -8.04
CA SER A 119 -14.61 -19.00 -7.95
C SER A 119 -15.12 -19.35 -6.56
N GLU A 120 -14.48 -20.30 -5.87
CA GLU A 120 -14.80 -20.68 -4.49
C GLU A 120 -14.61 -19.50 -3.52
N ARG A 121 -13.48 -18.80 -3.62
CA ARG A 121 -13.20 -17.64 -2.76
C ARG A 121 -14.16 -16.50 -3.07
N LEU A 122 -14.51 -16.30 -4.33
CA LEU A 122 -15.49 -15.30 -4.72
C LEU A 122 -16.89 -15.61 -4.18
N LEU A 123 -17.30 -16.89 -4.20
CA LEU A 123 -18.54 -17.35 -3.58
C LEU A 123 -18.52 -17.12 -2.06
N HIS A 124 -17.40 -17.43 -1.40
CA HIS A 124 -17.24 -17.16 0.02
C HIS A 124 -17.35 -15.65 0.32
N ALA A 125 -16.72 -14.80 -0.50
CA ALA A 125 -16.84 -13.35 -0.37
C ALA A 125 -18.29 -12.88 -0.54
N HIS A 126 -19.02 -13.43 -1.51
CA HIS A 126 -20.43 -13.13 -1.69
C HIS A 126 -21.24 -13.48 -0.43
N LYS A 127 -21.04 -14.69 0.11
CA LYS A 127 -21.70 -15.15 1.33
C LYS A 127 -21.43 -14.21 2.52
N MET A 128 -20.16 -13.85 2.76
CA MET A 128 -19.79 -12.94 3.85
C MET A 128 -20.43 -11.55 3.71
N ILE A 129 -20.54 -11.03 2.49
CA ILE A 129 -21.17 -9.72 2.23
C ILE A 129 -22.69 -9.79 2.39
N VAL A 130 -23.32 -10.88 1.95
CA VAL A 130 -24.77 -11.12 2.14
C VAL A 130 -25.10 -11.19 3.63
N GLU A 131 -24.37 -11.99 4.40
CA GLU A 131 -24.53 -12.09 5.85
C GLU A 131 -24.32 -10.74 6.55
N TRP A 132 -23.29 -10.00 6.14
CA TRP A 132 -23.03 -8.67 6.66
C TRP A 132 -24.19 -7.69 6.42
N GLU A 133 -24.80 -7.71 5.23
CA GLU A 133 -25.88 -6.78 4.89
C GLU A 133 -27.17 -7.10 5.68
N MET A 134 -27.52 -8.38 5.78
CA MET A 134 -28.66 -8.83 6.61
C MET A 134 -28.44 -8.46 8.08
N GLU A 135 -27.24 -8.69 8.61
CA GLU A 135 -26.89 -8.33 9.99
C GLU A 135 -26.79 -6.81 10.20
N PHE A 136 -26.50 -6.03 9.15
CA PHE A 136 -26.54 -4.58 9.24
C PHE A 136 -27.98 -4.10 9.51
N GLU A 137 -28.96 -4.70 8.83
CA GLU A 137 -30.39 -4.43 9.06
C GLU A 137 -30.79 -4.72 10.51
N LEU A 138 -30.31 -5.84 11.08
CA LEU A 138 -30.63 -6.28 12.43
C LEU A 138 -29.90 -5.47 13.50
N ASN A 139 -28.60 -5.26 13.36
CA ASN A 139 -27.75 -4.72 14.43
C ASN A 139 -27.76 -3.17 14.47
N TYR A 140 -27.78 -2.52 13.30
CA TYR A 140 -27.71 -1.06 13.20
C TYR A 140 -29.09 -0.43 12.98
N TYR A 141 -29.81 -0.84 11.93
CA TYR A 141 -31.12 -0.24 11.60
C TYR A 141 -32.23 -0.70 12.54
N GLN A 142 -32.17 -1.95 13.03
CA GLN A 142 -33.11 -2.55 13.97
C GLN A 142 -34.58 -2.47 13.52
N ARG A 143 -34.84 -2.25 12.23
CA ARG A 143 -36.18 -2.00 11.66
C ARG A 143 -36.93 -0.83 12.28
N LYS A 144 -36.20 0.13 12.85
CA LYS A 144 -36.78 1.33 13.47
C LYS A 144 -36.82 2.47 12.45
N SER A 145 -37.99 3.07 12.23
CA SER A 145 -38.17 4.16 11.25
C SER A 145 -37.22 5.34 11.49
N GLU A 146 -36.94 5.68 12.75
CA GLU A 146 -35.99 6.74 13.13
C GLU A 146 -34.54 6.47 12.66
N LEU A 147 -34.16 5.20 12.48
CA LEU A 147 -32.83 4.76 12.03
C LEU A 147 -32.78 4.45 10.53
N LEU A 148 -33.85 4.67 9.78
CA LEU A 148 -33.91 4.35 8.34
C LEU A 148 -32.79 5.02 7.53
N HIS A 149 -32.37 6.21 7.97
CA HIS A 149 -31.28 6.98 7.36
C HIS A 149 -29.91 6.29 7.43
N LEU A 150 -29.75 5.22 8.22
CA LEU A 150 -28.55 4.38 8.26
C LEU A 150 -28.43 3.45 7.04
N ILE A 151 -29.53 3.14 6.35
CA ILE A 151 -29.55 2.28 5.16
C ILE A 151 -29.26 3.13 3.93
N ARG A 152 -27.98 3.45 3.71
CA ARG A 152 -27.54 4.17 2.51
C ARG A 152 -27.52 3.25 1.28
N PRO A 153 -27.70 3.78 0.06
CA PRO A 153 -27.53 3.01 -1.17
C PRO A 153 -26.18 2.29 -1.26
N SER A 154 -25.12 2.85 -0.67
CA SER A 154 -23.81 2.20 -0.60
C SER A 154 -23.86 0.87 0.18
N THR A 155 -24.62 0.81 1.27
CA THR A 155 -24.77 -0.40 2.10
C THR A 155 -25.34 -1.55 1.27
N HIS A 156 -26.33 -1.28 0.42
CA HIS A 156 -26.88 -2.30 -0.47
C HIS A 156 -25.96 -2.57 -1.68
N ALA A 157 -25.36 -1.53 -2.27
CA ALA A 157 -24.57 -1.66 -3.48
C ALA A 157 -23.38 -2.63 -3.35
N ILE A 158 -22.84 -2.81 -2.13
CA ILE A 158 -21.71 -3.72 -1.91
C ILE A 158 -22.07 -5.19 -2.12
N LEU A 159 -23.34 -5.56 -1.95
CA LEU A 159 -23.87 -6.90 -2.20
C LEU A 159 -23.57 -7.40 -3.63
N HIS A 160 -23.58 -6.48 -4.58
CA HIS A 160 -23.35 -6.76 -6.00
C HIS A 160 -21.85 -6.93 -6.33
N ALA A 161 -20.94 -6.52 -5.45
CA ALA A 161 -19.52 -6.43 -5.77
C ALA A 161 -18.89 -7.78 -6.17
N ALA A 162 -19.27 -8.88 -5.51
CA ALA A 162 -18.78 -10.21 -5.85
C ALA A 162 -19.34 -10.71 -7.20
N ARG A 163 -20.62 -10.45 -7.49
CA ARG A 163 -21.26 -10.82 -8.75
C ARG A 163 -20.68 -10.03 -9.92
N GLU A 164 -20.47 -8.74 -9.73
CA GLU A 164 -19.83 -7.90 -10.75
C GLU A 164 -18.37 -8.32 -10.97
N THR A 165 -17.66 -8.71 -9.90
CA THR A 165 -16.30 -9.29 -10.03
C THR A 165 -16.30 -10.57 -10.87
N HIS A 166 -17.33 -11.42 -10.74
CA HIS A 166 -17.49 -12.59 -11.60
C HIS A 166 -17.78 -12.20 -13.06
N ARG A 167 -18.63 -11.19 -13.27
CA ARG A 167 -19.09 -10.78 -14.60
C ARG A 167 -18.01 -10.10 -15.44
N CYS A 168 -17.25 -9.16 -14.86
CA CYS A 168 -16.27 -8.34 -15.61
C CYS A 168 -14.83 -8.44 -15.09
N GLY A 169 -14.56 -9.37 -14.16
CA GLY A 169 -13.27 -9.50 -13.50
C GLY A 169 -13.12 -8.57 -12.30
N PRO A 170 -11.97 -8.63 -11.59
CA PRO A 170 -11.72 -7.85 -10.38
C PRO A 170 -12.00 -6.35 -10.56
N LEU A 171 -12.89 -5.80 -9.73
CA LEU A 171 -13.39 -4.41 -9.88
C LEU A 171 -12.32 -3.33 -9.70
N ASN A 172 -11.19 -3.68 -9.07
CA ASN A 172 -10.02 -2.81 -8.98
C ASN A 172 -9.30 -2.64 -10.32
N LEU A 173 -9.42 -3.59 -11.26
CA LEU A 173 -8.82 -3.52 -12.59
C LEU A 173 -9.64 -2.68 -13.57
N VAL A 174 -10.95 -2.58 -13.34
CA VAL A 174 -11.89 -1.72 -14.10
C VAL A 174 -12.24 -0.44 -13.33
N ALA A 175 -11.47 -0.10 -12.30
CA ALA A 175 -11.72 1.06 -11.47
C ALA A 175 -11.45 2.37 -12.24
N GLN A 176 -12.25 3.39 -11.92
CA GLN A 176 -12.17 4.71 -12.54
C GLN A 176 -10.84 5.46 -12.25
N TRP A 177 -10.00 5.00 -11.32
CA TRP A 177 -8.72 5.65 -10.97
C TRP A 177 -7.81 5.88 -12.17
N ALA A 178 -7.73 4.92 -13.09
CA ALA A 178 -6.89 5.07 -14.28
C ALA A 178 -7.40 6.20 -15.18
N LEU A 179 -8.71 6.34 -15.30
CA LEU A 179 -9.36 7.43 -16.04
C LEU A 179 -9.19 8.77 -15.31
N GLU A 180 -9.47 8.84 -14.01
CA GLU A 180 -9.30 10.07 -13.20
C GLU A 180 -7.85 10.59 -13.24
N ASN A 181 -6.88 9.69 -13.10
CA ASN A 181 -5.47 10.04 -13.22
C ASN A 181 -5.13 10.53 -14.62
N THR A 182 -5.67 9.89 -15.67
CA THR A 182 -5.49 10.33 -17.06
C THR A 182 -6.06 11.72 -17.28
N VAL A 183 -7.29 11.98 -16.82
CA VAL A 183 -7.93 13.30 -16.90
C VAL A 183 -7.10 14.36 -16.16
N GLY A 184 -6.64 14.07 -14.94
CA GLY A 184 -5.80 15.00 -14.18
C GLY A 184 -4.41 15.23 -14.77
N ASN A 185 -3.83 14.22 -15.45
CA ASN A 185 -2.57 14.37 -16.19
C ASN A 185 -2.78 15.26 -17.41
N LEU A 186 -3.80 14.97 -18.23
CA LEU A 186 -4.12 15.76 -19.42
C LEU A 186 -4.47 17.21 -19.07
N GLY A 187 -5.22 17.43 -17.99
CA GLY A 187 -5.54 18.77 -17.52
C GLY A 187 -4.30 19.62 -17.16
N ARG A 188 -3.22 18.99 -16.67
CA ARG A 188 -1.94 19.67 -16.40
C ARG A 188 -1.18 20.07 -17.67
N GLU A 189 -1.50 19.47 -18.80
CA GLU A 189 -0.88 19.76 -20.10
C GLU A 189 -1.63 20.84 -20.89
N ILE A 190 -2.79 21.30 -20.38
CA ILE A 190 -3.56 22.39 -20.99
C ILE A 190 -2.91 23.71 -20.61
N HIS A 191 -2.13 24.27 -21.54
CA HIS A 191 -1.42 25.54 -21.35
C HIS A 191 -2.10 26.72 -22.05
N GLN A 192 -3.07 26.47 -22.94
CA GLN A 192 -3.79 27.50 -23.67
C GLN A 192 -5.23 27.61 -23.19
N HIS A 193 -5.51 28.58 -22.33
CA HIS A 193 -6.83 28.78 -21.73
C HIS A 193 -7.88 29.34 -22.70
N SER A 194 -7.47 29.97 -23.81
CA SER A 194 -8.39 30.53 -24.80
C SER A 194 -9.00 29.48 -25.75
N ASN A 195 -8.34 28.34 -25.95
CA ASN A 195 -8.85 27.22 -26.75
C ASN A 195 -8.45 25.87 -26.13
N PRO A 196 -8.98 25.57 -24.92
CA PRO A 196 -8.52 24.44 -24.12
C PRO A 196 -8.83 23.08 -24.77
N PHE A 197 -9.95 22.97 -25.49
CA PHE A 197 -10.35 21.72 -26.15
C PHE A 197 -9.48 21.38 -27.35
N SER A 198 -9.13 22.37 -28.17
CA SER A 198 -8.22 22.13 -29.30
C SER A 198 -6.81 21.80 -28.82
N ASN A 199 -6.34 22.50 -27.78
CA ASN A 199 -5.05 22.20 -27.14
C ASN A 199 -5.03 20.77 -26.55
N LEU A 200 -6.07 20.40 -25.79
CA LEU A 200 -6.23 19.06 -25.24
C LEU A 200 -6.22 17.99 -26.35
N SER A 201 -6.92 18.23 -27.46
CA SER A 201 -6.96 17.31 -28.61
C SER A 201 -5.58 17.09 -29.21
N GLN A 202 -4.81 18.17 -29.39
CA GLN A 202 -3.42 18.09 -29.88
C GLN A 202 -2.50 17.35 -28.89
N ARG A 203 -2.63 17.61 -27.58
CA ARG A 203 -1.89 16.87 -26.53
C ARG A 203 -2.23 15.38 -26.54
N GLY A 204 -3.52 15.04 -26.66
CA GLY A 204 -3.99 13.67 -26.78
C GLY A 204 -3.41 12.96 -28.00
N LEU A 205 -3.44 13.61 -29.17
CA LEU A 205 -2.87 13.08 -30.41
C LEU A 205 -1.36 12.81 -30.28
N LEU A 206 -0.59 13.78 -29.79
CA LEU A 206 0.86 13.62 -29.58
C LEU A 206 1.17 12.45 -28.64
N ARG A 207 0.43 12.30 -27.55
CA ARG A 207 0.62 11.19 -26.60
C ARG A 207 0.29 9.84 -27.22
N ALA A 208 -0.77 9.76 -28.01
CA ALA A 208 -1.13 8.55 -28.74
C ALA A 208 -0.03 8.17 -29.76
N GLN A 209 0.48 9.14 -30.52
CA GLN A 209 1.59 8.95 -31.46
C GLN A 209 2.86 8.47 -30.75
N MET A 210 3.24 9.10 -29.62
CA MET A 210 4.41 8.69 -28.85
C MET A 210 4.26 7.29 -28.25
N ASN A 211 3.09 6.96 -27.69
CA ASN A 211 2.83 5.63 -27.17
C ASN A 211 2.88 4.56 -28.26
N ALA A 212 2.34 4.86 -29.46
CA ALA A 212 2.43 3.97 -30.61
C ALA A 212 3.89 3.77 -31.04
N LEU A 213 4.66 4.85 -31.12
CA LEU A 213 6.10 4.79 -31.45
C LEU A 213 6.88 3.95 -30.44
N TYR A 214 6.67 4.14 -29.14
CA TYR A 214 7.29 3.34 -28.09
C TYR A 214 6.86 1.86 -28.12
N SER A 215 5.64 1.57 -28.58
CA SER A 215 5.16 0.19 -28.73
C SER A 215 5.79 -0.52 -29.92
N ILE A 216 6.01 0.20 -31.03
CA ILE A 216 6.66 -0.34 -32.25
C ILE A 216 8.18 -0.45 -32.05
N LEU A 217 8.80 0.54 -31.41
CA LEU A 217 10.23 0.63 -31.15
C LEU A 217 10.49 0.88 -29.65
N PRO A 218 10.50 -0.19 -28.82
CA PRO A 218 10.74 -0.07 -27.38
C PRO A 218 12.06 0.60 -27.00
N THR A 219 13.06 0.57 -27.89
CA THR A 219 14.36 1.23 -27.69
C THR A 219 14.28 2.75 -27.58
N LEU A 220 13.22 3.36 -28.13
CA LEU A 220 12.97 4.79 -28.03
C LEU A 220 12.29 5.18 -26.71
N SER A 221 11.75 4.20 -25.96
CA SER A 221 11.20 4.46 -24.64
C SER A 221 12.30 4.99 -23.74
N PRO A 222 12.08 6.10 -23.01
CA PRO A 222 13.07 6.59 -22.05
C PRO A 222 13.42 5.47 -21.08
N ALA A 223 14.71 5.17 -20.95
CA ALA A 223 15.20 4.19 -20.00
C ALA A 223 14.73 4.58 -18.59
N LYS A 224 14.42 3.59 -17.74
CA LYS A 224 14.33 3.87 -16.32
C LYS A 224 15.70 4.38 -15.89
N ASN A 225 15.76 5.63 -15.44
CA ASN A 225 16.98 6.26 -14.94
C ASN A 225 17.48 5.47 -13.72
N ILE A 226 18.32 4.46 -13.95
CA ILE A 226 19.24 3.97 -12.93
C ILE A 226 20.27 5.08 -12.81
N SER A 227 20.46 5.59 -11.60
CA SER A 227 21.50 6.60 -11.39
C SER A 227 22.85 5.98 -11.74
N GLU A 228 23.77 6.74 -12.35
CA GLU A 228 25.16 6.29 -12.58
C GLU A 228 25.86 5.82 -11.29
N LYS A 229 25.27 6.13 -10.12
CA LYS A 229 25.79 5.81 -8.80
C LYS A 229 25.24 4.51 -8.19
N ASP A 230 24.34 3.82 -8.90
CA ASP A 230 23.72 2.57 -8.47
C ASP A 230 24.42 1.38 -9.17
N GLU A 231 24.61 0.26 -8.46
CA GLU A 231 25.37 -0.90 -8.95
C GLU A 231 24.43 -2.11 -9.13
N PRO A 232 24.21 -2.63 -10.35
CA PRO A 232 23.42 -3.83 -10.56
C PRO A 232 24.16 -5.08 -10.04
N LEU A 233 23.49 -5.91 -9.25
CA LEU A 233 24.07 -7.15 -8.70
C LEU A 233 23.78 -8.40 -9.55
N GLY A 234 22.88 -8.30 -10.54
CA GLY A 234 22.25 -9.45 -11.19
C GLY A 234 20.89 -9.80 -10.56
N ASP A 235 20.12 -10.66 -11.21
CA ASP A 235 18.77 -11.09 -10.78
C ASP A 235 17.83 -9.94 -10.38
N ASP A 236 17.89 -8.81 -11.10
CA ASP A 236 17.14 -7.57 -10.83
C ASP A 236 17.41 -6.88 -9.47
N TYR A 237 18.46 -7.31 -8.75
CA TYR A 237 18.95 -6.60 -7.57
C TYR A 237 19.83 -5.41 -7.97
N ILE A 238 19.65 -4.29 -7.29
CA ILE A 238 20.44 -3.07 -7.53
C ILE A 238 20.87 -2.47 -6.18
N LEU A 239 22.17 -2.30 -5.95
CA LEU A 239 22.66 -1.51 -4.83
C LEU A 239 22.45 -0.02 -5.12
N LEU A 240 21.78 0.67 -4.21
CA LEU A 240 21.40 2.07 -4.39
C LEU A 240 22.34 3.00 -3.64
N HIS A 241 22.61 4.17 -4.21
CA HIS A 241 23.55 5.14 -3.67
C HIS A 241 23.24 5.55 -2.21
N ALA A 242 24.00 4.96 -1.29
CA ALA A 242 24.21 5.32 0.11
C ALA A 242 25.33 4.40 0.63
N LYS A 243 26.57 4.66 0.20
CA LYS A 243 27.74 3.80 0.45
C LYS A 243 28.74 4.46 1.40
N GLU A 244 29.41 3.67 2.24
CA GLU A 244 30.58 4.14 3.00
C GLU A 244 31.79 4.35 2.10
N LYS A 245 32.78 5.09 2.60
CA LYS A 245 34.10 5.10 1.97
C LYS A 245 34.69 3.69 2.06
N ALA A 246 35.28 3.27 0.95
CA ALA A 246 35.95 1.98 0.85
C ALA A 246 37.06 1.92 1.91
N ARG A 247 37.11 0.82 2.68
CA ARG A 247 38.11 0.61 3.73
C ARG A 247 38.80 -0.74 3.53
N GLN A 248 40.05 -0.85 3.97
CA GLN A 248 40.75 -2.13 3.94
C GLN A 248 40.02 -3.13 4.85
N LEU A 249 39.87 -4.36 4.37
CA LEU A 249 39.26 -5.43 5.13
C LEU A 249 40.22 -5.82 6.29
N PRO A 250 39.74 -5.94 7.53
CA PRO A 250 40.58 -6.44 8.63
C PRO A 250 41.15 -7.82 8.30
N GLN A 251 42.41 -8.07 8.66
CA GLN A 251 43.16 -9.29 8.28
C GLN A 251 42.47 -10.60 8.70
N VAL A 252 41.73 -10.56 9.82
CA VAL A 252 40.92 -11.68 10.30
C VAL A 252 39.78 -11.99 9.34
N GLU A 253 39.00 -10.98 8.95
CA GLU A 253 37.88 -11.12 8.00
C GLU A 253 38.38 -11.53 6.61
N GLU A 254 39.51 -10.97 6.18
CA GLU A 254 40.18 -11.35 4.92
C GLU A 254 40.51 -12.84 4.86
N THR A 255 41.04 -13.41 5.95
CA THR A 255 41.39 -14.83 6.01
C THR A 255 40.15 -15.70 5.83
N PHE A 256 39.05 -15.35 6.49
CA PHE A 256 37.77 -16.04 6.35
C PHE A 256 37.20 -15.95 4.93
N VAL A 257 37.21 -14.76 4.32
CA VAL A 257 36.71 -14.56 2.95
C VAL A 257 37.51 -15.40 1.96
N ARG A 258 38.84 -15.42 2.06
CA ARG A 258 39.69 -16.27 1.21
C ARG A 258 39.39 -17.75 1.39
N GLN A 259 39.20 -18.22 2.62
CA GLN A 259 38.87 -19.61 2.91
C GLN A 259 37.49 -19.99 2.32
N TYR A 260 36.49 -19.12 2.47
CA TYR A 260 35.16 -19.30 1.91
C TYR A 260 35.21 -19.39 0.38
N LEU A 261 35.87 -18.44 -0.29
CA LEU A 261 35.99 -18.42 -1.74
C LEU A 261 36.73 -19.63 -2.29
N THR A 262 37.75 -20.12 -1.58
CA THR A 262 38.45 -21.37 -1.92
C THR A 262 37.50 -22.57 -1.83
N THR A 263 36.65 -22.61 -0.80
CA THR A 263 35.64 -23.67 -0.62
C THR A 263 34.56 -23.62 -1.72
N CYS A 264 34.25 -22.42 -2.22
CA CYS A 264 33.33 -22.23 -3.36
C CYS A 264 33.96 -22.46 -4.73
N GLY A 265 35.24 -22.86 -4.81
CA GLY A 265 35.93 -23.14 -6.08
C GLY A 265 36.46 -21.89 -6.82
N CYS A 266 36.52 -20.74 -6.15
CA CYS A 266 37.02 -19.48 -6.70
C CYS A 266 38.28 -18.99 -5.95
N PRO A 267 39.43 -19.69 -6.03
CA PRO A 267 40.64 -19.29 -5.34
C PRO A 267 41.20 -17.98 -5.92
N LEU A 268 41.60 -17.05 -5.04
CA LEU A 268 42.20 -15.76 -5.42
C LEU A 268 43.72 -15.84 -5.39
N SER A 269 44.37 -15.06 -6.26
CA SER A 269 45.83 -14.93 -6.32
C SER A 269 46.43 -14.43 -5.01
N ALA A 270 47.64 -14.90 -4.69
CA ALA A 270 48.42 -14.37 -3.57
C ALA A 270 48.74 -12.89 -3.81
N GLY A 271 48.33 -12.01 -2.89
CA GLY A 271 48.57 -10.56 -2.97
C GLY A 271 47.37 -9.69 -3.35
N THR A 272 46.20 -10.26 -3.66
CA THR A 272 44.98 -9.46 -3.94
C THR A 272 44.45 -8.77 -2.69
N SER A 273 44.56 -7.45 -2.55
CA SER A 273 44.00 -6.74 -1.39
C SER A 273 42.47 -6.67 -1.44
N PHE A 274 41.77 -6.87 -0.31
CA PHE A 274 40.32 -6.68 -0.23
C PHE A 274 39.95 -5.29 0.25
N THR A 275 39.07 -4.66 -0.52
CA THR A 275 38.41 -3.44 -0.08
C THR A 275 36.96 -3.75 0.29
N LEU A 276 36.58 -3.40 1.52
CA LEU A 276 35.22 -3.51 2.02
C LEU A 276 34.45 -2.23 1.66
N LEU A 277 33.36 -2.40 0.92
CA LEU A 277 32.44 -1.33 0.56
C LEU A 277 31.04 -1.67 1.07
N LYS A 278 30.56 -0.92 2.07
CA LYS A 278 29.22 -1.13 2.62
C LYS A 278 28.21 -0.28 1.88
N TRP A 279 27.12 -0.91 1.46
CA TRP A 279 25.96 -0.24 0.89
C TRP A 279 24.81 -0.28 1.86
N ALA A 280 24.12 0.84 2.03
CA ALA A 280 23.03 0.95 2.99
C ALA A 280 21.65 0.64 2.42
N ARG A 281 21.54 0.49 1.09
CA ARG A 281 20.28 0.37 0.38
C ARG A 281 20.40 -0.63 -0.76
N VAL A 282 19.40 -1.46 -0.91
CA VAL A 282 19.27 -2.40 -2.02
C VAL A 282 17.85 -2.36 -2.56
N GLN A 283 17.72 -2.29 -3.88
CA GLN A 283 16.48 -2.56 -4.57
C GLN A 283 16.35 -4.07 -4.78
N LEU A 284 15.19 -4.60 -4.40
CA LEU A 284 14.82 -6.00 -4.61
C LEU A 284 14.23 -6.19 -6.02
N PRO A 285 14.12 -7.44 -6.52
CA PRO A 285 13.58 -7.73 -7.85
C PRO A 285 12.15 -7.22 -8.06
N ASN A 286 11.38 -7.14 -6.97
CA ASN A 286 10.02 -6.60 -6.99
C ASN A 286 9.97 -5.05 -7.00
N GLY A 287 11.12 -4.38 -7.09
CA GLY A 287 11.27 -2.92 -7.07
C GLY A 287 11.20 -2.27 -5.69
N GLN A 288 10.99 -3.03 -4.61
CA GLN A 288 11.02 -2.50 -3.26
C GLN A 288 12.46 -2.15 -2.85
N GLN A 289 12.61 -1.10 -2.04
CA GLN A 289 13.90 -0.72 -1.49
C GLN A 289 14.01 -1.16 -0.04
N ALA A 290 14.99 -2.01 0.26
CA ALA A 290 15.37 -2.38 1.60
C ALA A 290 16.52 -1.50 2.07
N ARG A 291 16.55 -1.21 3.38
CA ARG A 291 17.60 -0.40 4.01
C ARG A 291 18.24 -1.19 5.15
N CYS A 292 19.54 -1.05 5.32
CA CYS A 292 20.23 -1.65 6.44
C CYS A 292 20.01 -0.83 7.73
N ALA A 293 20.18 -1.47 8.88
CA ALA A 293 19.98 -0.86 10.18
C ALA A 293 20.86 0.38 10.42
N TRP A 294 22.07 0.41 9.86
CA TRP A 294 22.99 1.55 9.99
C TRP A 294 22.34 2.84 9.49
N LYS A 295 21.76 2.85 8.29
CA LYS A 295 21.13 4.06 7.75
C LYS A 295 19.71 4.28 8.25
N GLU A 296 19.03 3.21 8.66
CA GLU A 296 17.65 3.29 9.11
C GLU A 296 17.51 3.79 10.55
N LYS A 297 18.45 3.46 11.46
CA LYS A 297 18.45 3.97 12.85
C LYS A 297 18.50 5.49 12.95
N GLU A 298 19.16 6.16 12.01
CA GLU A 298 19.14 7.64 11.91
C GLU A 298 17.74 8.17 11.57
N GLU A 299 16.97 7.42 10.78
CA GLU A 299 15.67 7.78 10.26
C GLU A 299 14.52 7.44 11.22
N GLU A 300 14.72 6.54 12.19
CA GLU A 300 13.73 6.16 13.22
C GLU A 300 13.18 7.36 14.01
N LYS A 301 13.98 8.43 14.12
CA LYS A 301 13.58 9.68 14.79
C LYS A 301 12.56 10.49 13.99
N LYS A 302 12.34 10.18 12.71
CA LYS A 302 11.42 10.91 11.84
C LYS A 302 9.97 10.46 12.06
N LYS A 303 9.06 11.43 12.09
CA LYS A 303 7.61 11.20 12.25
C LYS A 303 6.98 10.32 11.15
N SER A 304 7.59 10.24 9.97
CA SER A 304 7.15 9.43 8.83
C SER A 304 7.98 8.17 8.60
N TYR A 305 8.77 7.75 9.60
CA TYR A 305 9.60 6.57 9.52
C TYR A 305 8.78 5.31 9.19
N ARG A 306 9.31 4.48 8.28
CA ARG A 306 8.79 3.16 7.94
C ARG A 306 9.92 2.16 7.91
N ASN A 307 9.71 1.04 8.58
CA ASN A 307 10.66 -0.05 8.61
C ASN A 307 10.72 -0.73 7.23
N SER A 308 11.93 -0.80 6.71
CA SER A 308 12.32 -1.38 5.43
C SER A 308 13.44 -2.43 5.57
N ARG A 309 13.81 -2.80 6.81
CA ARG A 309 14.81 -3.85 7.10
C ARG A 309 14.23 -5.26 7.08
N ASN A 310 12.92 -5.39 7.27
CA ASN A 310 12.25 -6.68 7.34
C ASN A 310 11.99 -7.23 5.93
N ILE A 311 12.99 -7.90 5.37
CA ILE A 311 12.89 -8.58 4.08
C ILE A 311 12.60 -10.06 4.27
N LYS A 312 11.67 -10.60 3.49
CA LYS A 312 11.48 -12.05 3.37
C LYS A 312 12.39 -12.54 2.25
N VAL A 313 13.41 -13.30 2.58
CA VAL A 313 14.34 -13.86 1.59
C VAL A 313 14.01 -15.34 1.38
N CYS A 314 13.85 -15.76 0.13
CA CYS A 314 13.54 -17.15 -0.23
C CYS A 314 14.78 -18.03 -0.35
N ALA A 315 15.98 -17.45 -0.39
CA ALA A 315 17.27 -18.13 -0.36
C ALA A 315 18.32 -17.21 0.31
N ILE A 316 19.32 -17.76 0.99
CA ILE A 316 20.49 -16.97 1.40
C ILE A 316 21.28 -16.69 0.13
N ILE A 317 21.22 -15.46 -0.38
CA ILE A 317 21.97 -15.07 -1.57
C ILE A 317 23.25 -14.38 -1.11
N CYS A 318 24.37 -15.09 -1.24
CA CYS A 318 25.70 -14.47 -1.18
C CYS A 318 26.08 -14.07 -2.61
N PHE A 319 26.03 -12.77 -2.92
CA PHE A 319 26.56 -12.26 -4.18
C PHE A 319 28.04 -11.91 -4.02
N ALA A 320 28.93 -12.81 -4.41
CA ALA A 320 30.34 -12.46 -4.61
C ALA A 320 30.49 -11.78 -5.98
N ILE A 321 30.38 -10.45 -6.04
CA ILE A 321 30.69 -9.71 -7.27
C ILE A 321 32.18 -9.49 -7.36
N PHE A 322 32.82 -10.24 -8.25
CA PHE A 322 34.20 -10.04 -8.62
C PHE A 322 34.31 -8.93 -9.67
N TYR A 323 34.31 -7.67 -9.22
CA TYR A 323 35.17 -6.70 -9.90
C TYR A 323 36.59 -6.96 -9.40
N ALA A 324 37.60 -6.75 -10.24
CA ALA A 324 38.99 -7.13 -10.01
C ALA A 324 39.64 -6.68 -8.66
N ASN A 325 38.93 -6.00 -7.75
CA ASN A 325 39.36 -5.68 -6.37
C ASN A 325 38.21 -5.49 -5.34
N LEU A 326 37.02 -6.07 -5.54
CA LEU A 326 35.90 -5.91 -4.59
C LEU A 326 35.28 -7.25 -4.24
N VAL A 327 35.06 -7.52 -2.95
CA VAL A 327 34.18 -8.60 -2.48
C VAL A 327 33.07 -7.95 -1.67
N VAL A 328 31.84 -8.17 -2.09
CA VAL A 328 30.63 -7.76 -1.38
C VAL A 328 30.18 -8.95 -0.54
N VAL A 329 30.10 -8.78 0.78
CA VAL A 329 29.52 -9.75 1.72
C VAL A 329 28.20 -9.21 2.23
#